data_AF-A0A9R1ADG5-F1
#
_entry.id   AF-A0A9R1ADG5-F1
#
_cell.length_a   1.000
_cell.length_b   1.000
_cell.length_c   1.000
_cell.angle_alpha   90.00
_cell.angle_beta   90.00
_cell.angle_gamma   90.00
#
_symmetry.space_group_name_H-M   'P 1'
#
loop_
_entity.id
_entity.type
_entity.pdbx_description
1 polymer ?
#
loop_
_entity_poly.entity_id
_entity_poly.type
_entity_poly.pdbx_seq_one_letter_code
_entity_poly.pdbx_strand_id
1 'polypeptide(L)'
;MAGTLDVAKISEYFRNKSVLITGATGFLGKILVEKILRVQPDVKRIYLPVRAENAAAAKQRVEKEVLGKELFGLLREQHGAGFDVFVAEKVVALAGDVTCESFGVEAEMLRELRLTDELNVIVNGAATTNFYERYDVALDVNVVAVKHMCNFARRCPNLEVLLHVSTAYVAGEKQGLVPERPFWDGETLRNGTHLDIDAELRLPRDLRNQMEVDVDMDSSPKARRKAMKDLGLTRARHFGWPNTYVFTKSMGEMMLGQMMREGNVPFVIIRPSIITSVQNDPLPGWIEGARTIDAILIGYAKQSLSCFLADLDLTMDVVIPCRGTWW
;
A
#
# COMPACT_ATOMS: atom_id res chain seq x y z
N MET A 1 13.36 26.38 -6.57
CA MET A 1 14.51 25.70 -5.94
C MET A 1 13.98 24.70 -4.94
N ALA A 2 13.76 23.46 -5.34
CA ALA A 2 13.54 22.37 -4.38
C ALA A 2 14.88 22.17 -3.66
N GLY A 3 14.95 22.51 -2.38
CA GLY A 3 16.17 22.31 -1.60
C GLY A 3 16.57 20.83 -1.70
N THR A 4 17.84 20.56 -1.95
CA THR A 4 18.39 19.21 -1.88
C THR A 4 17.96 18.59 -0.55
N LEU A 5 17.06 17.59 -0.64
CA LEU A 5 16.61 16.80 0.51
C LEU A 5 17.85 16.21 1.17
N ASP A 6 18.13 16.67 2.38
CA ASP A 6 19.28 16.23 3.16
C ASP A 6 19.00 14.83 3.71
N VAL A 7 19.59 13.82 3.07
CA VAL A 7 19.44 12.41 3.43
C VAL A 7 19.78 12.18 4.91
N ALA A 8 20.71 12.96 5.48
CA ALA A 8 21.07 12.86 6.89
C ALA A 8 19.92 13.33 7.79
N LYS A 9 19.23 14.43 7.44
CA LYS A 9 18.06 14.90 8.21
C LYS A 9 16.93 13.89 8.24
N ILE A 10 16.74 13.14 7.15
CA ILE A 10 15.62 12.20 7.08
C ILE A 10 15.96 10.89 7.78
N SER A 11 17.20 10.39 7.68
CA SER A 11 17.64 9.32 8.57
C SER A 11 17.49 9.73 10.04
N GLU A 12 17.91 10.95 10.40
CA GLU A 12 17.78 11.47 11.76
C GLU A 12 16.33 11.59 12.24
N TYR A 13 15.39 11.89 11.33
CA TYR A 13 13.96 11.95 11.66
C TYR A 13 13.44 10.64 12.27
N PHE A 14 13.91 9.49 11.78
CA PHE A 14 13.48 8.17 12.27
C PHE A 14 14.17 7.73 13.58
N ARG A 15 15.16 8.48 14.07
CA ARG A 15 15.83 8.17 15.34
C ARG A 15 14.81 8.16 16.48
N ASN A 16 14.81 7.10 17.28
CA ASN A 16 13.89 6.89 18.41
C ASN A 16 12.40 6.94 18.05
N LYS A 17 12.03 6.86 16.77
CA LYS A 17 10.63 6.83 16.33
C LYS A 17 10.09 5.40 16.33
N SER A 18 8.81 5.29 16.64
CA SER A 18 8.02 4.10 16.37
C SER A 18 7.26 4.27 15.05
N VAL A 19 7.36 3.28 14.17
CA VAL A 19 6.80 3.30 12.82
C VAL A 19 5.86 2.11 12.63
N LEU A 20 4.67 2.32 12.10
CA LEU A 20 3.76 1.24 11.69
C LEU A 20 3.70 1.19 10.16
N ILE A 21 3.98 0.02 9.57
CA ILE A 21 4.02 -0.15 8.12
C ILE A 21 3.04 -1.25 7.72
N THR A 22 1.97 -0.89 7.03
CA THR A 22 1.08 -1.87 6.40
C THR A 22 1.61 -2.28 5.03
N GLY A 23 1.32 -3.52 4.61
CA GLY A 23 1.81 -4.02 3.33
C GLY A 23 3.30 -4.33 3.32
N ALA A 24 3.90 -4.56 4.49
CA ALA A 24 5.32 -4.91 4.63
C ALA A 24 5.73 -6.21 3.91
N THR A 25 4.78 -7.12 3.69
CA THR A 25 4.97 -8.32 2.87
C THR A 25 4.87 -8.05 1.36
N GLY A 26 4.62 -6.81 0.93
CA GLY A 26 4.74 -6.37 -0.46
C GLY A 26 6.17 -5.93 -0.81
N PHE A 27 6.43 -5.65 -2.09
CA PHE A 27 7.77 -5.26 -2.58
C PHE A 27 8.27 -3.96 -1.93
N LEU A 28 7.50 -2.86 -2.08
CA LEU A 28 7.87 -1.56 -1.53
C LEU A 28 7.99 -1.58 0.00
N GLY A 29 7.11 -2.31 0.67
CA GLY A 29 7.14 -2.44 2.14
C GLY A 29 8.43 -3.07 2.66
N LYS A 30 8.96 -4.12 1.99
CA LYS A 30 10.24 -4.72 2.36
C LYS A 30 11.40 -3.76 2.19
N ILE A 31 11.42 -3.04 1.07
CA ILE A 31 12.45 -2.04 0.78
C ILE A 31 12.44 -0.96 1.86
N LEU A 32 11.26 -0.48 2.25
CA LEU A 32 11.14 0.53 3.29
C LEU A 32 11.64 0.01 4.66
N VAL A 33 11.25 -1.21 5.06
CA VAL A 33 11.72 -1.83 6.31
C VAL A 33 13.24 -2.00 6.31
N GLU A 34 13.81 -2.56 5.23
CA GLU A 34 15.26 -2.72 5.09
C GLU A 34 15.97 -1.37 5.16
N LYS A 35 15.46 -0.38 4.41
CA LYS A 35 16.06 0.95 4.31
C LYS A 35 16.11 1.61 5.69
N ILE A 36 15.00 1.62 6.43
CA ILE A 36 14.95 2.22 7.77
C ILE A 36 15.97 1.54 8.70
N LEU A 37 15.96 0.21 8.77
CA LEU A 37 16.87 -0.53 9.65
C LEU A 37 18.35 -0.29 9.32
N ARG A 38 18.69 -0.20 8.03
CA ARG A 38 20.07 0.01 7.58
C ARG A 38 20.57 1.43 7.77
N VAL A 39 19.74 2.43 7.48
CA VAL A 39 20.18 3.84 7.50
C VAL A 39 19.94 4.54 8.83
N GLN A 40 19.05 4.00 9.66
CA GLN A 40 18.75 4.50 11.00
C GLN A 40 18.56 3.33 11.99
N PRO A 41 19.65 2.72 12.46
CA PRO A 41 19.57 1.60 13.40
C PRO A 41 19.02 2.00 14.78
N ASP A 42 18.98 3.29 15.11
CA ASP A 42 18.40 3.80 16.37
C ASP A 42 16.89 4.04 16.27
N VAL A 43 16.21 3.56 15.22
CA VAL A 43 14.74 3.49 15.21
C VAL A 43 14.27 2.71 16.45
N LYS A 44 13.18 3.17 17.08
CA LYS A 44 12.71 2.56 18.34
C LYS A 44 12.06 1.20 18.07
N ARG A 45 11.00 1.21 17.26
CA ARG A 45 10.25 0.00 16.87
C ARG A 45 9.62 0.18 15.49
N ILE A 46 9.54 -0.92 14.74
CA ILE A 46 8.80 -1.03 13.48
C ILE A 46 7.73 -2.10 13.65
N TYR A 47 6.47 -1.70 13.61
CA TYR A 47 5.31 -2.56 13.76
C TYR A 47 4.76 -2.96 12.39
N LEU A 48 4.64 -4.26 12.17
CA LEU A 48 4.25 -4.84 10.88
C LEU A 48 2.97 -5.66 11.02
N PRO A 49 1.77 -5.06 10.81
CA PRO A 49 0.53 -5.81 10.68
C PRO A 49 0.58 -6.75 9.48
N VAL A 50 0.46 -8.04 9.74
CA VAL A 50 0.44 -9.10 8.72
C VAL A 50 -0.69 -10.08 8.99
N ARG A 51 -1.36 -10.52 7.92
CA ARG A 51 -2.45 -11.50 8.03
C ARG A 51 -1.89 -12.83 8.54
N ALA A 52 -2.33 -13.23 9.72
CA ALA A 52 -1.95 -14.47 10.37
C ALA A 52 -2.99 -14.85 11.43
N GLU A 53 -3.06 -16.13 11.79
CA GLU A 53 -4.02 -16.63 12.78
C GLU A 53 -3.68 -16.21 14.22
N ASN A 54 -2.39 -16.03 14.51
CA ASN A 54 -1.90 -15.68 15.84
C ASN A 54 -0.51 -15.03 15.75
N ALA A 55 -0.02 -14.53 16.90
CA ALA A 55 1.27 -13.83 16.99
C ALA A 55 2.47 -14.67 16.53
N ALA A 56 2.48 -15.98 16.81
CA ALA A 56 3.57 -16.87 16.39
C ALA A 56 3.60 -17.03 14.87
N ALA A 57 2.43 -17.23 14.24
CA ALA A 57 2.30 -17.29 12.79
C ALA A 57 2.66 -15.94 12.12
N ALA A 58 2.29 -14.81 12.73
CA ALA A 58 2.70 -13.48 12.26
C ALA A 58 4.21 -13.31 12.28
N LYS A 59 4.86 -13.69 13.39
CA LYS A 59 6.32 -13.65 13.52
C LYS A 59 7.01 -14.51 12.46
N GLN A 60 6.60 -15.77 12.32
CA GLN A 60 7.15 -16.69 11.31
C GLN A 60 6.96 -16.14 9.89
N ARG A 61 5.80 -15.53 9.62
CA ARG A 61 5.51 -14.92 8.33
C ARG A 61 6.44 -13.74 8.03
N VAL A 62 6.66 -12.83 8.98
CA VAL A 62 7.59 -11.71 8.80
C VAL A 62 9.02 -12.21 8.63
N GLU A 63 9.45 -13.20 9.43
CA GLU A 63 10.77 -13.82 9.30
C GLU A 63 10.98 -14.42 7.90
N LYS A 64 10.00 -15.16 7.37
CA LYS A 64 10.12 -15.82 6.07
C LYS A 64 9.91 -14.88 4.89
N GLU A 65 8.84 -14.10 4.91
CA GLU A 65 8.40 -13.30 3.76
C GLU A 65 9.14 -11.97 3.68
N VAL A 66 9.62 -11.40 4.79
CA VAL A 66 10.27 -10.08 4.82
C VAL A 66 11.77 -10.26 5.10
N LEU A 67 12.11 -10.64 6.32
CA LEU A 67 13.49 -10.60 6.82
C LEU A 67 14.38 -11.65 6.15
N GLY A 68 13.83 -12.81 5.79
CA GLY A 68 14.52 -13.92 5.14
C GLY A 68 14.85 -13.67 3.67
N LYS A 69 14.44 -12.53 3.10
CA LYS A 69 14.75 -12.16 1.72
C LYS A 69 16.20 -11.71 1.58
N GLU A 70 16.79 -12.00 0.42
CA GLU A 70 18.14 -11.57 0.05
C GLU A 70 18.36 -10.06 0.14
N LEU A 71 17.28 -9.27 0.03
CA LEU A 71 17.26 -7.84 0.28
C LEU A 71 17.92 -7.45 1.63
N PHE A 72 17.76 -8.27 2.68
CA PHE A 72 18.35 -8.04 4.01
C PHE A 72 19.77 -8.60 4.15
N GLY A 73 20.40 -9.04 3.05
CA GLY A 73 21.76 -9.62 3.05
C GLY A 73 22.80 -8.67 3.62
N LEU A 74 22.78 -7.40 3.21
CA LEU A 74 23.71 -6.39 3.71
C LEU A 74 23.59 -6.16 5.22
N LEU A 75 22.35 -6.11 5.75
CA LEU A 75 22.12 -6.02 7.20
C LEU A 75 22.64 -7.26 7.93
N ARG A 76 22.44 -8.46 7.37
CA ARG A 76 23.00 -9.69 7.94
C ARG A 76 24.52 -9.67 7.98
N GLU A 77 25.18 -9.18 6.92
CA GLU A 77 26.63 -9.03 6.88
C GLU A 77 27.12 -8.02 7.93
N GLN A 78 26.42 -6.88 8.07
CA GLN A 78 26.78 -5.82 9.02
C GLN A 78 26.66 -6.26 10.48
N HIS A 79 25.60 -6.99 10.83
CA HIS A 79 25.34 -7.41 12.21
C HIS A 79 25.89 -8.81 12.56
N GLY A 80 26.26 -9.62 11.57
CA GLY A 80 26.75 -10.98 11.76
C GLY A 80 25.81 -11.82 12.64
N ALA A 81 26.37 -12.47 13.66
CA ALA A 81 25.61 -13.26 14.63
C ALA A 81 24.61 -12.43 15.47
N GLY A 82 24.73 -11.11 15.50
CA GLY A 82 23.83 -10.20 16.21
C GLY A 82 22.57 -9.81 15.42
N PHE A 83 22.43 -10.23 14.16
CA PHE A 83 21.31 -9.83 13.29
C PHE A 83 19.94 -10.19 13.90
N ASP A 84 19.79 -11.43 14.37
CA ASP A 84 18.50 -11.89 14.91
C ASP A 84 18.10 -11.12 16.17
N VAL A 85 19.07 -10.77 17.03
CA VAL A 85 18.85 -9.95 18.23
C VAL A 85 18.46 -8.53 17.85
N PHE A 86 19.19 -7.91 16.92
CA PHE A 86 18.90 -6.57 16.41
C PHE A 86 17.48 -6.50 15.84
N VAL A 87 17.11 -7.43 14.96
CA VAL A 87 15.79 -7.42 14.35
C VAL A 87 14.68 -7.73 15.34
N ALA A 88 14.89 -8.63 16.31
CA ALA A 88 13.91 -8.90 17.36
C ALA A 88 13.69 -7.68 18.28
N GLU A 89 14.73 -6.87 18.49
CA GLU A 89 14.62 -5.61 19.22
C GLU A 89 13.84 -4.56 18.40
N LYS A 90 14.08 -4.46 17.09
CA LYS A 90 13.49 -3.38 16.27
C LYS A 90 12.14 -3.71 15.66
N VAL A 91 11.88 -4.95 15.27
CA VAL A 91 10.71 -5.34 14.47
C VAL A 91 9.71 -6.13 15.29
N VAL A 92 8.44 -5.72 15.24
CA VAL A 92 7.32 -6.41 15.90
C VAL A 92 6.29 -6.82 14.84
N ALA A 93 6.11 -8.12 14.66
CA ALA A 93 5.05 -8.66 13.82
C ALA A 93 3.72 -8.63 14.59
N LEU A 94 2.68 -8.06 13.97
CA LEU A 94 1.34 -8.01 14.54
C LEU A 94 0.41 -8.89 13.70
N ALA A 95 -0.22 -9.88 14.33
CA ALA A 95 -1.25 -10.68 13.67
C ALA A 95 -2.48 -9.79 13.44
N GLY A 96 -2.78 -9.49 12.18
CA GLY A 96 -3.84 -8.56 11.85
C GLY A 96 -4.20 -8.46 10.37
N ASP A 97 -5.40 -7.95 10.10
CA ASP A 97 -5.88 -7.60 8.76
C ASP A 97 -6.27 -6.13 8.73
N VAL A 98 -5.80 -5.41 7.71
CA VAL A 98 -6.07 -3.97 7.53
C VAL A 98 -7.55 -3.68 7.30
N THR A 99 -8.33 -4.67 6.88
CA THR A 99 -9.78 -4.58 6.71
C THR A 99 -10.54 -4.58 8.04
N CYS A 100 -9.86 -4.82 9.16
CA CYS A 100 -10.45 -4.82 10.49
C CYS A 100 -10.12 -3.53 11.26
N GLU A 101 -10.99 -3.13 12.19
CA GLU A 101 -10.69 -2.05 13.13
C GLU A 101 -9.43 -2.35 13.94
N SER A 102 -8.56 -1.34 14.11
CA SER A 102 -7.25 -1.49 14.76
C SER A 102 -6.41 -2.63 14.16
N PHE A 103 -6.58 -2.88 12.85
CA PHE A 103 -5.96 -3.97 12.10
C PHE A 103 -6.31 -5.36 12.62
N GLY A 104 -7.38 -5.53 13.41
CA GLY A 104 -7.71 -6.80 14.04
C GLY A 104 -6.72 -7.24 15.13
N VAL A 105 -5.81 -6.34 15.55
CA VAL A 105 -4.89 -6.61 16.65
C VAL A 105 -5.66 -6.56 17.97
N GLU A 106 -5.42 -7.56 18.82
CA GLU A 106 -6.08 -7.66 20.11
C GLU A 106 -5.83 -6.43 21.00
N ALA A 107 -6.87 -5.98 21.69
CA ALA A 107 -6.81 -4.78 22.52
C ALA A 107 -5.79 -4.90 23.68
N GLU A 108 -5.52 -6.11 24.16
CA GLU A 108 -4.49 -6.35 25.18
C GLU A 108 -3.09 -6.10 24.60
N MET A 109 -2.80 -6.67 23.42
CA MET A 109 -1.53 -6.46 22.74
C MET A 109 -1.28 -4.98 22.40
N LEU A 110 -2.30 -4.24 21.97
CA LEU A 110 -2.20 -2.80 21.73
C LEU A 110 -1.83 -2.03 23.01
N ARG A 111 -2.40 -2.42 24.15
CA ARG A 111 -2.11 -1.83 25.48
C ARG A 111 -0.73 -2.21 25.98
N GLU A 112 -0.34 -3.47 25.91
CA GLU A 112 0.97 -3.98 26.32
C GLU A 112 2.11 -3.29 25.55
N LEU A 113 1.94 -3.13 24.24
CA LEU A 113 2.92 -2.44 23.38
C LEU A 113 2.84 -0.93 23.48
N ARG A 114 1.85 -0.37 24.20
CA ARG A 114 1.51 1.05 24.24
C ARG A 114 1.45 1.66 22.84
N LEU A 115 0.95 0.88 21.87
CA LEU A 115 1.16 1.16 20.45
C LEU A 115 0.58 2.52 20.07
N THR A 116 -0.63 2.85 20.53
CA THR A 116 -1.26 4.14 20.23
C THR A 116 -0.49 5.32 20.81
N ASP A 117 0.06 5.17 22.01
CA ASP A 117 0.78 6.25 22.70
C ASP A 117 2.18 6.46 22.15
N GLU A 118 2.84 5.41 21.69
CA GLU A 118 4.24 5.50 21.28
C GLU A 118 4.43 5.68 19.78
N LEU A 119 3.38 5.50 18.97
CA LEU A 119 3.49 5.56 17.51
C LEU A 119 3.68 7.00 17.00
N ASN A 120 4.70 7.20 16.16
CA ASN A 120 5.02 8.49 15.58
C ASN A 120 4.71 8.58 14.08
N VAL A 121 4.85 7.46 13.36
CA VAL A 121 4.70 7.43 11.90
C VAL A 121 3.85 6.25 11.48
N ILE A 122 2.87 6.50 10.62
CA ILE A 122 2.11 5.44 9.93
C ILE A 122 2.45 5.51 8.45
N VAL A 123 2.86 4.38 7.87
CA VAL A 123 3.01 4.20 6.43
C VAL A 123 1.99 3.17 5.96
N ASN A 124 0.94 3.66 5.30
CA ASN A 124 -0.09 2.83 4.72
C ASN A 124 0.26 2.45 3.27
N GLY A 125 0.88 1.27 3.11
CA GLY A 125 1.25 0.69 1.82
C GLY A 125 0.45 -0.56 1.43
N ALA A 126 -0.45 -1.04 2.29
CA ALA A 126 -1.31 -2.17 1.96
C ALA A 126 -2.34 -1.78 0.88
N ALA A 127 -2.38 -2.55 -0.20
CA ALA A 127 -3.36 -2.41 -1.26
C ALA A 127 -3.52 -3.73 -2.00
N THR A 128 -4.69 -3.96 -2.61
CA THR A 128 -4.76 -4.90 -3.74
C THR A 128 -4.40 -4.15 -5.02
N THR A 129 -3.36 -4.61 -5.72
CA THR A 129 -2.88 -3.98 -6.96
C THR A 129 -3.36 -4.72 -8.22
N ASN A 130 -4.33 -5.62 -8.07
CA ASN A 130 -4.87 -6.40 -9.17
C ASN A 130 -5.94 -5.58 -9.91
N PHE A 131 -5.67 -5.25 -11.19
CA PHE A 131 -6.57 -4.42 -12.00
C PHE A 131 -7.94 -5.07 -12.27
N TYR A 132 -8.04 -6.39 -12.14
CA TYR A 132 -9.26 -7.17 -12.34
C TYR A 132 -9.64 -7.96 -11.07
N GLU A 133 -9.48 -7.33 -9.90
CA GLU A 133 -9.93 -7.87 -8.62
C GLU A 133 -11.45 -7.79 -8.48
N ARG A 134 -12.01 -8.66 -7.63
CA ARG A 134 -13.40 -8.52 -7.20
C ARG A 134 -13.62 -7.18 -6.51
N TYR A 135 -14.74 -6.54 -6.81
CA TYR A 135 -15.00 -5.19 -6.32
C TYR A 135 -15.13 -5.10 -4.80
N ASP A 136 -15.77 -6.09 -4.16
CA ASP A 136 -15.85 -6.17 -2.69
C ASP A 136 -14.47 -6.19 -2.03
N VAL A 137 -13.59 -7.09 -2.49
CA VAL A 137 -12.22 -7.18 -1.97
C VAL A 137 -11.44 -5.88 -2.21
N ALA A 138 -11.62 -5.25 -3.38
CA ALA A 138 -10.93 -4.01 -3.71
C ALA A 138 -11.41 -2.84 -2.83
N LEU A 139 -12.71 -2.73 -2.56
CA LEU A 139 -13.27 -1.75 -1.64
C LEU A 139 -12.80 -1.98 -0.20
N ASP A 140 -12.83 -3.23 0.28
CA ASP A 140 -12.42 -3.57 1.64
C ASP A 140 -10.96 -3.15 1.90
N VAL A 141 -10.06 -3.48 0.97
CA VAL A 141 -8.62 -3.25 1.15
C VAL A 141 -8.21 -1.80 0.83
N ASN A 142 -8.79 -1.16 -0.19
CA ASN A 142 -8.32 0.16 -0.62
C ASN A 142 -9.14 1.32 -0.04
N VAL A 143 -10.36 1.08 0.49
CA VAL A 143 -11.25 2.12 1.01
C VAL A 143 -11.56 1.88 2.49
N VAL A 144 -12.13 0.72 2.84
CA VAL A 144 -12.53 0.42 4.22
C VAL A 144 -11.32 0.35 5.16
N ALA A 145 -10.23 -0.28 4.71
CA ALA A 145 -8.98 -0.30 5.46
C ALA A 145 -8.41 1.11 5.70
N VAL A 146 -8.59 2.04 4.76
CA VAL A 146 -8.19 3.44 4.93
C VAL A 146 -9.03 4.10 6.02
N LYS A 147 -10.35 3.85 6.04
CA LYS A 147 -11.23 4.33 7.13
C LYS A 147 -10.79 3.80 8.49
N HIS A 148 -10.49 2.50 8.60
CA HIS A 148 -9.99 1.90 9.85
C HIS A 148 -8.65 2.48 10.27
N MET A 149 -7.73 2.67 9.31
CA MET A 149 -6.45 3.32 9.52
C MET A 149 -6.63 4.74 10.06
N CYS A 150 -7.53 5.53 9.47
CA CYS A 150 -7.85 6.88 9.91
C CYS A 150 -8.36 6.90 11.36
N ASN A 151 -9.28 6.00 11.70
CA ASN A 151 -9.79 5.87 13.07
C ASN A 151 -8.70 5.45 14.07
N PHE A 152 -7.74 4.62 13.64
CA PHE A 152 -6.58 4.28 14.46
C PHE A 152 -5.64 5.48 14.64
N ALA A 153 -5.32 6.19 13.56
CA ALA A 153 -4.45 7.37 13.56
C ALA A 153 -4.97 8.48 14.48
N ARG A 154 -6.27 8.78 14.45
CA ARG A 154 -6.91 9.76 15.34
C ARG A 154 -6.80 9.43 16.84
N ARG A 155 -6.52 8.18 17.19
CA ARG A 155 -6.32 7.72 18.58
C ARG A 155 -4.84 7.76 19.01
N CYS A 156 -3.92 8.13 18.11
CA CYS A 156 -2.49 8.17 18.38
C CYS A 156 -2.05 9.61 18.70
N PRO A 157 -1.89 9.99 19.98
CA PRO A 157 -1.63 11.39 20.36
C PRO A 157 -0.27 11.92 19.88
N ASN A 158 0.71 11.03 19.67
CA ASN A 158 2.07 11.39 19.26
C ASN A 158 2.34 11.12 17.77
N LEU A 159 1.28 10.89 16.99
CA LEU A 159 1.39 10.68 15.56
C LEU A 159 1.78 11.98 14.85
N GLU A 160 2.94 11.98 14.22
CA GLU A 160 3.48 13.13 13.51
C GLU A 160 3.06 13.15 12.05
N VAL A 161 2.94 11.97 11.42
CA VAL A 161 2.52 11.86 10.03
C VAL A 161 1.90 10.50 9.72
N LEU A 162 0.81 10.54 8.96
CA LEU A 162 0.27 9.40 8.23
C LEU A 162 0.60 9.54 6.73
N LEU A 163 1.45 8.67 6.23
CA LEU A 163 1.79 8.57 4.82
C LEU A 163 0.93 7.50 4.16
N HIS A 164 0.21 7.87 3.10
CA HIS A 164 -0.58 6.94 2.30
C HIS A 164 0.02 6.77 0.91
N VAL A 165 0.36 5.53 0.56
CA VAL A 165 0.84 5.19 -0.78
C VAL A 165 -0.37 4.99 -1.69
N SER A 166 -0.57 5.92 -2.60
CA SER A 166 -1.56 5.88 -3.67
C SER A 166 -0.91 5.50 -5.01
N THR A 167 -1.32 6.11 -6.12
CA THR A 167 -0.73 5.89 -7.44
C THR A 167 -0.96 7.11 -8.34
N ALA A 168 0.00 7.43 -9.22
CA ALA A 168 -0.15 8.52 -10.20
C ALA A 168 -1.37 8.31 -11.11
N TYR A 169 -1.74 7.05 -11.34
CA TYR A 169 -2.84 6.67 -12.23
C TYR A 169 -4.23 7.08 -11.73
N VAL A 170 -4.40 7.52 -10.48
CA VAL A 170 -5.68 8.10 -10.00
C VAL A 170 -6.12 9.31 -10.83
N ALA A 171 -5.20 9.95 -11.55
CA ALA A 171 -5.50 11.00 -12.53
C ALA A 171 -6.24 10.50 -13.79
N GLY A 172 -6.36 9.18 -13.96
CA GLY A 172 -6.98 8.54 -15.13
C GLY A 172 -6.11 8.67 -16.37
N GLU A 173 -6.75 8.92 -17.51
CA GLU A 173 -6.12 9.00 -18.84
C GLU A 173 -5.88 10.46 -19.28
N LYS A 174 -5.82 11.39 -18.31
CA LYS A 174 -5.56 12.81 -18.60
C LYS A 174 -4.17 12.99 -19.22
N GLN A 175 -4.11 13.79 -20.28
CA GLN A 175 -2.86 14.16 -20.95
C GLN A 175 -2.40 15.55 -20.51
N GLY A 176 -1.09 15.77 -20.60
CA GLY A 176 -0.45 17.04 -20.22
C GLY A 176 -0.10 17.14 -18.74
N LEU A 177 0.11 18.37 -18.26
CA LEU A 177 0.51 18.63 -16.88
C LEU A 177 -0.67 18.44 -15.92
N VAL A 178 -0.58 17.44 -15.03
CA VAL A 178 -1.57 17.19 -13.98
C VAL A 178 -1.06 17.76 -12.66
N PRO A 179 -1.72 18.76 -12.06
CA PRO A 179 -1.28 19.34 -10.80
C PRO A 179 -1.50 18.39 -9.62
N GLU A 180 -0.56 18.42 -8.67
CA GLU A 180 -0.66 17.70 -7.39
C GLU A 180 -1.68 18.41 -6.49
N ARG A 181 -2.95 17.99 -6.60
CA ARG A 181 -4.01 18.40 -5.68
C ARG A 181 -4.72 17.19 -5.06
N PRO A 182 -5.26 17.33 -3.84
CA PRO A 182 -6.11 16.31 -3.28
C PRO A 182 -7.41 16.16 -4.08
N PHE A 183 -8.02 14.98 -3.99
CA PHE A 183 -9.41 14.78 -4.38
C PHE A 183 -10.34 15.37 -3.32
N TRP A 184 -11.44 15.94 -3.80
CA TRP A 184 -12.56 16.34 -2.96
C TRP A 184 -13.59 15.22 -2.84
N ASP A 185 -14.42 15.31 -1.82
CA ASP A 185 -15.48 14.33 -1.60
C ASP A 185 -16.44 14.31 -2.79
N GLY A 186 -16.75 13.09 -3.23
CA GLY A 186 -17.53 12.77 -4.42
C GLY A 186 -17.03 13.29 -5.77
N GLU A 187 -15.77 13.70 -5.86
CA GLU A 187 -15.14 14.10 -7.12
C GLU A 187 -15.00 12.91 -8.08
N THR A 188 -15.23 13.13 -9.39
CA THR A 188 -15.10 12.11 -10.43
C THR A 188 -14.28 12.62 -11.60
N LEU A 189 -13.71 11.71 -12.41
CA LEU A 189 -13.02 12.09 -13.64
C LEU A 189 -13.98 12.34 -14.80
N ARG A 190 -15.16 11.73 -14.77
CA ARG A 190 -16.24 11.99 -15.72
C ARG A 190 -17.02 13.24 -15.32
N ASN A 191 -17.23 14.15 -16.27
CA ASN A 191 -18.03 15.35 -16.05
C ASN A 191 -19.50 15.01 -15.83
N GLY A 192 -20.15 15.68 -14.89
CA GLY A 192 -21.59 15.51 -14.60
C GLY A 192 -21.94 14.30 -13.73
N THR A 193 -20.95 13.58 -13.18
CA THR A 193 -21.17 12.54 -12.18
C THR A 193 -20.72 13.00 -10.79
N HIS A 194 -21.26 12.35 -9.76
CA HIS A 194 -20.89 12.55 -8.37
C HIS A 194 -20.79 11.18 -7.69
N LEU A 195 -19.71 10.95 -6.95
CA LEU A 195 -19.41 9.67 -6.33
C LEU A 195 -19.86 9.64 -4.87
N ASP A 196 -20.81 8.78 -4.54
CA ASP A 196 -21.17 8.48 -3.15
C ASP A 196 -20.42 7.21 -2.71
N ILE A 197 -19.37 7.37 -1.90
CA ILE A 197 -18.53 6.26 -1.43
C ILE A 197 -19.35 5.28 -0.57
N ASP A 198 -20.26 5.77 0.27
CA ASP A 198 -21.09 4.91 1.13
C ASP A 198 -22.12 4.12 0.30
N ALA A 199 -22.61 4.67 -0.80
CA ALA A 199 -23.39 3.91 -1.78
C ALA A 199 -22.54 2.83 -2.46
N GLU A 200 -21.32 3.15 -2.92
CA GLU A 200 -20.43 2.16 -3.55
C GLU A 200 -20.07 1.00 -2.61
N LEU A 201 -19.87 1.27 -1.32
CA LEU A 201 -19.59 0.25 -0.31
C LEU A 201 -20.78 -0.71 -0.09
N ARG A 202 -22.01 -0.31 -0.39
CA ARG A 202 -23.21 -1.15 -0.28
C ARG A 202 -23.43 -2.03 -1.52
N LEU A 203 -23.04 -1.57 -2.71
CA LEU A 203 -23.32 -2.26 -3.98
C LEU A 203 -22.89 -3.74 -4.03
N PRO A 204 -21.71 -4.16 -3.56
CA PRO A 204 -21.33 -5.57 -3.63
C PRO A 204 -22.22 -6.47 -2.77
N ARG A 205 -22.67 -5.96 -1.61
CA ARG A 205 -23.61 -6.67 -0.74
C ARG A 205 -24.96 -6.81 -1.42
N ASP A 206 -25.45 -5.73 -2.02
CA ASP A 206 -26.75 -5.72 -2.70
C ASP A 206 -26.76 -6.66 -3.90
N LEU A 207 -25.71 -6.63 -4.74
CA LEU A 207 -25.56 -7.54 -5.86
C LEU A 207 -25.50 -9.00 -5.39
N ARG A 208 -24.75 -9.30 -4.32
CA ARG A 208 -24.70 -10.66 -3.77
C ARG A 208 -26.08 -11.13 -3.32
N ASN A 209 -26.82 -10.29 -2.60
CA ASN A 209 -28.16 -10.62 -2.12
C ASN A 209 -29.12 -10.84 -3.30
N GLN A 210 -29.04 -10.01 -4.34
CA GLN A 210 -29.83 -10.17 -5.57
C GLN A 210 -29.54 -11.52 -6.25
N MET A 211 -28.27 -11.90 -6.40
CA MET A 211 -27.87 -13.19 -6.98
C MET A 211 -28.28 -14.40 -6.14
N GLU A 212 -28.58 -14.22 -4.85
CA GLU A 212 -29.06 -15.29 -3.97
C GLU A 212 -30.58 -15.47 -4.01
N VAL A 213 -31.31 -14.39 -4.29
CA VAL A 213 -32.78 -14.39 -4.33
C VAL A 213 -33.31 -14.68 -5.74
N ASP A 214 -32.63 -14.20 -6.77
CA ASP A 214 -33.04 -14.37 -8.15
C ASP A 214 -32.69 -15.79 -8.66
N VAL A 215 -33.73 -16.60 -8.85
CA VAL A 215 -33.62 -18.01 -9.25
C VAL A 215 -33.11 -18.17 -10.69
N ASP A 216 -33.23 -17.13 -11.51
CA ASP A 216 -32.79 -17.13 -12.91
C ASP A 216 -31.31 -16.75 -13.04
N MET A 217 -30.70 -16.20 -11.99
CA MET A 217 -29.29 -15.82 -11.96
C MET A 217 -28.40 -16.99 -11.55
N ASP A 218 -27.30 -17.20 -12.28
CA ASP A 218 -26.27 -18.15 -11.88
C ASP A 218 -25.59 -17.67 -10.58
N SER A 219 -25.92 -18.33 -9.48
CA SER A 219 -25.40 -18.04 -8.14
C SER A 219 -24.16 -18.87 -7.80
N SER A 220 -23.56 -19.59 -8.76
CA SER A 220 -22.35 -20.37 -8.53
C SER A 220 -21.17 -19.49 -8.06
N PRO A 221 -20.22 -20.03 -7.28
CA PRO A 221 -19.06 -19.26 -6.81
C PRO A 221 -18.25 -18.61 -7.95
N LYS A 222 -18.20 -19.26 -9.12
CA LYS A 222 -17.53 -18.74 -10.32
C LYS A 222 -18.29 -17.55 -10.91
N ALA A 223 -19.62 -17.65 -11.04
CA ALA A 223 -20.46 -16.56 -11.53
C ALA A 223 -20.43 -15.36 -10.58
N ARG A 224 -20.55 -15.57 -9.26
CA ARG A 224 -20.40 -14.51 -8.25
C ARG A 224 -19.06 -13.78 -8.37
N ARG A 225 -17.96 -14.54 -8.49
CA ARG A 225 -16.62 -13.95 -8.65
C ARG A 225 -16.52 -13.12 -9.92
N LYS A 226 -17.10 -13.58 -11.03
CA LYS A 226 -17.14 -12.85 -12.29
C LYS A 226 -17.99 -11.57 -12.18
N ALA A 227 -19.20 -11.68 -11.66
CA ALA A 227 -20.11 -10.56 -11.45
C ALA A 227 -19.47 -9.46 -10.59
N MET A 228 -18.74 -9.81 -9.53
CA MET A 228 -18.03 -8.83 -8.70
C MET A 228 -16.88 -8.13 -9.42
N LYS A 229 -16.18 -8.81 -10.33
CA LYS A 229 -15.13 -8.19 -11.15
C LYS A 229 -15.73 -7.24 -12.18
N ASP A 230 -16.79 -7.69 -12.85
CA ASP A 230 -17.48 -6.93 -13.88
C ASP A 230 -18.18 -5.70 -13.29
N LEU A 231 -18.73 -5.80 -12.07
CA LEU A 231 -19.28 -4.66 -11.32
C LEU A 231 -18.21 -3.60 -11.09
N GLY A 232 -17.06 -3.95 -10.52
CA GLY A 232 -15.99 -3.00 -10.22
C GLY A 232 -15.49 -2.27 -11.47
N LEU A 233 -15.31 -3.00 -12.57
CA LEU A 233 -14.90 -2.40 -13.85
C LEU A 233 -15.97 -1.47 -14.42
N THR A 234 -17.24 -1.86 -14.31
CA THR A 234 -18.38 -1.04 -14.77
C THR A 234 -18.47 0.25 -13.96
N ARG A 235 -18.33 0.20 -12.64
CA ARG A 235 -18.33 1.39 -11.77
C ARG A 235 -17.13 2.29 -12.05
N ALA A 236 -15.93 1.73 -12.17
CA ALA A 236 -14.73 2.51 -12.52
C ALA A 236 -14.93 3.31 -13.81
N ARG A 237 -15.36 2.64 -14.89
CA ARG A 237 -15.64 3.28 -16.19
C ARG A 237 -16.77 4.30 -16.11
N HIS A 238 -17.80 4.01 -15.32
CA HIS A 238 -18.93 4.93 -15.12
C HIS A 238 -18.45 6.30 -14.63
N PHE A 239 -17.51 6.33 -13.69
CA PHE A 239 -16.96 7.56 -13.10
C PHE A 239 -15.68 8.08 -13.77
N GLY A 240 -15.22 7.44 -14.85
CA GLY A 240 -14.11 7.89 -15.69
C GLY A 240 -12.72 7.34 -15.32
N TRP A 241 -12.64 6.31 -14.48
CA TRP A 241 -11.39 5.61 -14.22
C TRP A 241 -11.25 4.35 -15.09
N PRO A 242 -10.02 3.99 -15.48
CA PRO A 242 -9.79 2.92 -16.46
C PRO A 242 -10.04 1.50 -15.89
N ASN A 243 -9.87 1.32 -14.57
CA ASN A 243 -10.01 0.02 -13.91
C ASN A 243 -10.35 0.16 -12.41
N THR A 244 -10.73 -0.98 -11.80
CA THR A 244 -11.16 -1.08 -10.40
C THR A 244 -10.07 -0.67 -9.41
N TYR A 245 -8.80 -0.96 -9.70
CA TYR A 245 -7.69 -0.62 -8.81
C TYR A 245 -7.56 0.90 -8.68
N VAL A 246 -7.44 1.60 -9.79
CA VAL A 246 -7.28 3.06 -9.81
C VAL A 246 -8.50 3.74 -9.17
N PHE A 247 -9.70 3.24 -9.47
CA PHE A 247 -10.93 3.77 -8.91
C PHE A 247 -11.02 3.60 -7.38
N THR A 248 -10.68 2.42 -6.87
CA THR A 248 -10.71 2.20 -5.41
C THR A 248 -9.58 2.94 -4.67
N LYS A 249 -8.45 3.21 -5.33
CA LYS A 249 -7.39 4.08 -4.80
C LYS A 249 -7.83 5.55 -4.71
N SER A 250 -8.56 6.08 -5.70
CA SER A 250 -9.09 7.45 -5.59
C SER A 250 -10.13 7.58 -4.48
N MET A 251 -11.01 6.57 -4.29
CA MET A 251 -11.92 6.50 -3.14
C MET A 251 -11.16 6.47 -1.80
N GLY A 252 -10.07 5.71 -1.71
CA GLY A 252 -9.19 5.71 -0.54
C GLY A 252 -8.58 7.08 -0.25
N GLU A 253 -8.15 7.83 -1.27
CA GLU A 253 -7.64 9.20 -1.10
C GLU A 253 -8.72 10.18 -0.60
N MET A 254 -9.95 10.08 -1.12
CA MET A 254 -11.08 10.91 -0.67
C MET A 254 -11.41 10.64 0.79
N MET A 255 -11.53 9.35 1.15
CA MET A 255 -11.78 8.90 2.53
C MET A 255 -10.69 9.41 3.48
N LEU A 256 -9.42 9.25 3.10
CA LEU A 256 -8.29 9.77 3.88
C LEU A 256 -8.36 11.28 4.06
N GLY A 257 -8.54 12.00 2.94
CA GLY A 257 -8.52 13.46 2.93
C GLY A 257 -9.66 14.08 3.74
N GLN A 258 -10.85 13.47 3.71
CA GLN A 258 -11.97 13.87 4.56
C GLN A 258 -11.64 13.62 6.04
N MET A 259 -11.31 12.38 6.40
CA MET A 259 -11.16 11.99 7.80
C MET A 259 -9.96 12.65 8.48
N MET A 260 -8.82 12.79 7.81
CA MET A 260 -7.64 13.38 8.44
C MET A 260 -7.75 14.89 8.62
N ARG A 261 -8.43 15.60 7.71
CA ARG A 261 -8.71 17.04 7.88
C ARG A 261 -9.65 17.29 9.05
N GLU A 262 -10.74 16.53 9.15
CA GLU A 262 -11.67 16.61 10.29
C GLU A 262 -10.98 16.32 11.64
N GLY A 263 -10.03 15.38 11.64
CA GLY A 263 -9.29 14.99 12.84
C GLY A 263 -8.06 15.84 13.14
N ASN A 264 -7.74 16.83 12.30
CA ASN A 264 -6.50 17.61 12.36
C ASN A 264 -5.22 16.76 12.47
N VAL A 265 -5.20 15.60 11.79
CA VAL A 265 -4.05 14.69 11.76
C VAL A 265 -3.20 15.00 10.52
N PRO A 266 -1.89 15.26 10.66
CA PRO A 266 -1.03 15.48 9.49
C PRO A 266 -0.96 14.23 8.61
N PHE A 267 -1.16 14.40 7.31
CA PHE A 267 -1.09 13.30 6.35
C PHE A 267 -0.43 13.71 5.04
N VAL A 268 0.16 12.72 4.37
CA VAL A 268 0.80 12.85 3.05
C VAL A 268 0.27 11.77 2.15
N ILE A 269 -0.09 12.14 0.91
CA ILE A 269 -0.44 11.17 -0.14
C ILE A 269 0.73 11.15 -1.13
N ILE A 270 1.34 9.99 -1.32
CA ILE A 270 2.37 9.78 -2.34
C ILE A 270 1.74 9.01 -3.49
N ARG A 271 1.88 9.51 -4.71
CA ARG A 271 1.30 8.91 -5.92
C ARG A 271 2.41 8.36 -6.84
N PRO A 272 3.05 7.22 -6.51
CA PRO A 272 4.05 6.63 -7.38
C PRO A 272 3.45 6.17 -8.72
N SER A 273 4.26 6.21 -9.78
CA SER A 273 4.00 5.58 -11.07
C SER A 273 4.37 4.10 -11.03
N ILE A 274 4.93 3.53 -12.10
CA ILE A 274 5.33 2.12 -12.13
C ILE A 274 6.58 1.93 -11.28
N ILE A 275 6.49 1.17 -10.19
CA ILE A 275 7.65 0.80 -9.37
C ILE A 275 8.30 -0.45 -9.98
N THR A 276 9.61 -0.42 -10.22
CA THR A 276 10.40 -1.56 -10.72
C THR A 276 11.57 -1.92 -9.80
N SER A 277 12.51 -2.73 -10.29
CA SER A 277 13.67 -3.26 -9.59
C SER A 277 14.54 -2.17 -8.92
N VAL A 278 15.28 -2.57 -7.89
CA VAL A 278 16.20 -1.69 -7.17
C VAL A 278 17.38 -1.32 -8.07
N GLN A 279 17.73 -0.04 -8.19
CA GLN A 279 18.85 0.39 -9.04
C GLN A 279 20.22 0.10 -8.42
N ASN A 280 20.36 0.39 -7.11
CA ASN A 280 21.63 0.47 -6.42
C ASN A 280 21.54 -0.23 -5.04
N ASP A 281 21.16 0.50 -3.99
CA ASP A 281 21.13 -0.05 -2.63
C ASP A 281 19.77 -0.68 -2.28
N PRO A 282 19.71 -1.76 -1.47
CA PRO A 282 20.85 -2.52 -0.92
C PRO A 282 21.34 -3.63 -1.86
N LEU A 283 20.55 -3.98 -2.89
CA LEU A 283 20.82 -5.08 -3.80
C LEU A 283 20.41 -4.68 -5.24
N PRO A 284 21.36 -4.31 -6.12
CA PRO A 284 21.06 -3.89 -7.47
C PRO A 284 20.33 -4.98 -8.26
N GLY A 285 19.32 -4.59 -9.04
CA GLY A 285 18.49 -5.48 -9.83
C GLY A 285 17.47 -6.29 -9.04
N TRP A 286 17.41 -6.13 -7.70
CA TRP A 286 16.47 -6.89 -6.90
C TRP A 286 15.02 -6.53 -7.22
N ILE A 287 14.21 -7.57 -7.42
CA ILE A 287 12.81 -7.50 -7.78
C ILE A 287 12.06 -8.65 -7.12
N GLU A 288 10.83 -8.41 -6.68
CA GLU A 288 10.01 -9.46 -6.10
C GLU A 288 8.65 -9.59 -6.77
N GLY A 289 8.50 -10.70 -7.51
CA GLY A 289 7.34 -10.96 -8.35
C GLY A 289 7.44 -10.21 -9.67
N ALA A 290 7.10 -10.87 -10.78
CA ALA A 290 7.03 -10.22 -12.08
C ALA A 290 5.71 -9.45 -12.17
N ARG A 291 5.74 -8.10 -12.11
CA ARG A 291 4.55 -7.26 -12.26
C ARG A 291 4.69 -6.31 -13.44
N THR A 292 3.64 -6.23 -14.26
CA THR A 292 3.52 -5.26 -15.36
C THR A 292 4.77 -5.19 -16.24
N ILE A 293 5.63 -4.16 -16.06
CA ILE A 293 6.83 -3.93 -16.85
C ILE A 293 7.88 -5.02 -16.66
N ASP A 294 7.92 -5.63 -15.48
CA ASP A 294 8.94 -6.61 -15.14
C ASP A 294 8.81 -7.88 -15.99
N ALA A 295 7.58 -8.20 -16.43
CA ALA A 295 7.34 -9.31 -17.35
C ALA A 295 7.98 -9.05 -18.72
N ILE A 296 8.00 -7.79 -19.17
CA ILE A 296 8.67 -7.38 -20.41
C ILE A 296 10.18 -7.51 -20.23
N LEU A 297 10.72 -6.99 -19.12
CA LEU A 297 12.16 -7.09 -18.79
C LEU A 297 12.63 -8.54 -18.74
N ILE A 298 11.89 -9.41 -18.05
CA ILE A 298 12.18 -10.85 -17.97
C ILE A 298 12.07 -11.51 -19.35
N GLY A 299 11.07 -11.14 -20.15
CA GLY A 299 10.88 -11.67 -21.50
C GLY A 299 12.07 -11.40 -22.42
N TYR A 300 12.62 -10.18 -22.37
CA TYR A 300 13.85 -9.83 -23.06
C TYR A 300 15.07 -10.56 -22.50
N ALA A 301 15.24 -10.61 -21.17
CA ALA A 301 16.37 -11.27 -20.52
C ALA A 301 16.42 -12.78 -20.83
N LYS A 302 15.25 -13.42 -20.96
CA LYS A 302 15.10 -14.83 -21.35
C LYS A 302 15.11 -15.05 -22.86
N GLN A 303 15.22 -13.99 -23.66
CA GLN A 303 15.12 -14.04 -25.12
C GLN A 303 13.80 -14.64 -25.65
N SER A 304 12.76 -14.70 -24.80
CA SER A 304 11.43 -15.17 -25.20
C SER A 304 10.60 -14.07 -25.87
N LEU A 305 11.01 -12.80 -25.69
CA LEU A 305 10.44 -11.64 -26.35
C LEU A 305 11.52 -10.98 -27.22
N SER A 306 11.31 -10.97 -28.54
CA SER A 306 12.23 -10.34 -29.49
C SER A 306 11.95 -8.85 -29.70
N CYS A 307 10.69 -8.43 -29.54
CA CYS A 307 10.26 -7.03 -29.65
C CYS A 307 9.04 -6.75 -28.76
N PHE A 308 8.91 -5.51 -28.33
CA PHE A 308 7.74 -4.97 -27.63
C PHE A 308 7.20 -3.79 -28.43
N LEU A 309 5.98 -3.92 -28.93
CA LEU A 309 5.33 -2.84 -29.69
C LEU A 309 4.85 -1.76 -28.72
N ALA A 310 5.43 -0.59 -28.84
CA ALA A 310 5.05 0.61 -28.10
C ALA A 310 5.07 1.82 -29.03
N ASP A 311 4.27 2.82 -28.68
CA ASP A 311 4.39 4.15 -29.26
C ASP A 311 5.73 4.77 -28.79
N LEU A 312 6.56 5.18 -29.76
CA LEU A 312 7.90 5.72 -29.48
C LEU A 312 7.86 7.10 -28.85
N ASP A 313 6.74 7.81 -28.98
CA ASP A 313 6.52 9.11 -28.35
C ASP A 313 5.94 8.97 -26.92
N LEU A 314 5.62 7.74 -26.50
CA LEU A 314 5.11 7.47 -25.16
C LEU A 314 6.21 7.63 -24.11
N THR A 315 6.00 8.54 -23.18
CA THR A 315 6.83 8.61 -21.96
C THR A 315 6.38 7.53 -20.97
N MET A 316 7.27 6.59 -20.66
CA MET A 316 7.05 5.60 -19.63
C MET A 316 7.69 6.07 -18.32
N ASP A 317 6.87 6.52 -17.38
CA ASP A 317 7.34 6.94 -16.06
C ASP A 317 7.51 5.73 -15.13
N VAL A 318 8.74 5.54 -14.64
CA VAL A 318 9.13 4.41 -13.81
C VAL A 318 9.89 4.92 -12.59
N VAL A 319 9.37 4.55 -11.44
CA VAL A 319 9.98 4.73 -10.14
C VAL A 319 10.95 3.58 -9.86
N ILE A 320 12.22 3.94 -9.66
CA ILE A 320 13.29 3.00 -9.34
C ILE A 320 13.81 3.29 -7.92
N PRO A 321 13.70 2.33 -6.97
CA PRO A 321 14.30 2.48 -5.65
C PRO A 321 15.83 2.62 -5.77
N CYS A 322 16.40 3.73 -5.27
CA CYS A 322 17.82 4.03 -5.46
C CYS A 322 18.50 4.67 -4.24
N ARG A 323 19.82 4.94 -4.37
CA ARG A 323 20.75 5.35 -3.30
C ARG A 323 20.39 6.65 -2.59
N GLY A 324 19.58 7.51 -3.20
CA GLY A 324 19.14 8.79 -2.65
C GLY A 324 17.65 9.01 -2.83
N THR A 325 17.07 9.81 -1.93
CA THR A 325 15.74 10.44 -2.04
C THR A 325 14.48 9.55 -1.99
N TRP A 326 14.53 8.33 -1.46
CA TRP A 326 13.31 7.66 -1.00
C TRP A 326 13.13 7.85 0.49
N TRP A 327 12.37 8.90 0.81
CA TRP A 327 11.67 9.11 2.06
C TRP A 327 10.36 9.83 1.77
#